data_AF-A0A959TCQ9-F1
#
_entry.id   AF-A0A959TCQ9-F1
#
_cell.length_a   1.000
_cell.length_b   1.000
_cell.length_c   1.000
_cell.angle_alpha   90.00
_cell.angle_beta   90.00
_cell.angle_gamma   90.00
#
_symmetry.space_group_name_H-M   'P 1'
#
loop_
_entity.id
_entity.type
_entity.pdbx_description
1 polymer ?
#
loop_
_entity_poly.entity_id
_entity_poly.type
_entity_poly.pdbx_seq_one_letter_code
_entity_poly.pdbx_strand_id
1 'polypeptide(L)' 'MISGGGTGGHIFPAIAIANAVKELRPDAEFLFVGAEGKMEMTKVPEAGYPIEALPIRGFQRHA' A
#
# COMPACT_ATOMS: atom_id res chain seq x y z
N MET A 1 -21.41 -5.00 5.85
CA MET A 1 -20.58 -4.61 7.00
C MET A 1 -19.17 -4.35 6.48
N ILE A 2 -18.71 -3.09 6.43
CA ILE A 2 -17.32 -2.75 6.12
C ILE A 2 -16.70 -2.27 7.43
N SER A 3 -15.90 -3.13 8.04
CA SER A 3 -15.09 -2.80 9.22
C SER A 3 -13.68 -2.46 8.74
N GLY A 4 -13.24 -1.23 8.98
CA GLY A 4 -11.92 -0.71 8.60
C GLY A 4 -10.89 -0.74 9.73
N GLY A 5 -10.97 -1.70 10.66
CA GLY A 5 -10.05 -1.81 11.79
C GLY A 5 -9.14 -3.04 11.69
N GLY A 6 -7.82 -2.83 11.68
CA GLY A 6 -6.85 -3.92 11.87
C GLY A 6 -5.46 -3.68 11.30
N THR A 7 -5.28 -3.76 9.98
CA THR A 7 -3.96 -4.10 9.42
C THR A 7 -3.71 -3.64 7.98
N GLY A 8 -4.53 -2.76 7.40
CA GLY A 8 -4.33 -2.28 6.01
C GLY A 8 -5.00 -0.96 5.63
N GLY A 9 -5.30 -0.09 6.60
CA GLY A 9 -6.10 1.12 6.40
C GLY A 9 -5.53 2.13 5.40
N HIS A 10 -4.22 2.10 5.12
CA HIS A 10 -3.61 2.91 4.06
C HIS A 10 -3.38 2.13 2.75
N ILE A 11 -3.31 0.80 2.81
CA ILE A 11 -2.96 -0.06 1.66
C ILE A 11 -4.11 -0.06 0.66
N PHE A 12 -5.31 -0.39 1.12
CA PHE A 12 -6.48 -0.52 0.23
C PHE A 12 -6.89 0.82 -0.40
N PRO A 13 -6.90 1.95 0.32
CA PRO A 13 -7.12 3.25 -0.33
C PRO A 13 -6.04 3.61 -1.36
N ALA A 14 -4.76 3.32 -1.09
CA ALA A 14 -3.70 3.58 -2.06
C ALA A 14 -3.87 2.75 -3.34
N ILE A 15 -4.23 1.48 -3.22
CA ILE A 15 -4.57 0.61 -4.37
C ILE A 15 -5.79 1.15 -5.13
N ALA A 16 -6.84 1.57 -4.42
CA ALA A 16 -8.04 2.12 -5.04
C ALA A 16 -7.74 3.40 -5.84
N ILE A 17 -6.89 4.27 -5.30
CA ILE A 17 -6.43 5.48 -6.00
C ILE A 17 -5.61 5.09 -7.24
N ALA A 18 -4.66 4.16 -7.11
CA ALA A 18 -3.85 3.70 -8.25
C ALA A 18 -4.73 3.14 -9.37
N ASN A 19 -5.74 2.33 -9.03
CA ASN A 19 -6.70 1.80 -10.00
C ASN A 19 -7.47 2.92 -10.71
N ALA A 20 -8.04 3.86 -9.96
CA ALA A 20 -8.80 4.97 -10.53
C ALA A 20 -7.94 5.86 -11.44
N VAL A 21 -6.68 6.11 -11.07
CA VAL A 21 -5.75 6.87 -11.92
C VAL A 21 -5.41 6.07 -13.18
N LYS A 22 -5.19 4.76 -13.09
CA LYS A 22 -4.88 3.89 -14.24
C LYS A 22 -6.05 3.80 -15.24
N GLU A 23 -7.29 3.86 -14.77
CA GLU A 23 -8.47 3.96 -15.63
C GLU A 23 -8.48 5.26 -16.47
N LEU A 24 -8.08 6.38 -15.87
CA LEU A 24 -8.01 7.68 -16.55
C LEU A 24 -6.73 7.83 -17.40
N ARG A 25 -5.64 7.19 -17.00
CA ARG A 25 -4.30 7.27 -17.58
C ARG A 25 -3.66 5.89 -17.63
N PRO A 26 -3.92 5.11 -18.69
CA PRO A 26 -3.39 3.74 -18.82
C PRO A 26 -1.86 3.68 -18.89
N ASP A 27 -1.21 4.79 -19.24
CA ASP A 27 0.24 4.97 -19.32
C ASP A 27 0.89 5.31 -17.96
N ALA A 28 0.10 5.52 -16.91
CA ALA A 28 0.64 5.85 -15.59
C ALA A 28 1.36 4.65 -14.96
N GLU A 29 2.57 4.89 -14.49
CA GLU A 29 3.38 3.92 -13.75
C GLU A 29 3.24 4.16 -12.24
N PHE A 30 3.16 3.07 -11.48
CA PHE A 30 3.02 3.11 -10.03
C PHE A 30 4.08 2.25 -9.39
N LEU A 31 4.73 2.78 -8.36
CA LEU A 31 5.62 2.04 -7.48
C LEU A 31 5.16 2.25 -6.04
N PHE A 32 4.84 1.16 -5.36
CA PHE A 32 4.55 1.20 -3.94
C PHE A 32 5.85 1.01 -3.15
N VAL A 33 5.88 1.60 -1.96
CA VAL A 33 7.02 1.47 -1.05
C VAL A 33 6.48 1.15 0.33
N GLY A 34 6.98 0.09 0.94
CA GLY A 34 6.46 -0.47 2.19
C GLY A 34 7.57 -0.81 3.18
N ALA A 35 7.18 -1.06 4.42
CA ALA A 35 8.10 -1.58 5.42
C ALA A 35 8.25 -3.10 5.24
N GLU A 36 9.48 -3.60 5.40
CA GLU A 36 9.75 -5.04 5.38
C GLU A 36 8.87 -5.82 6.36
N GLY A 37 8.36 -6.97 5.92
CA GLY A 37 7.57 -7.88 6.75
C GLY A 37 6.18 -7.37 7.16
N LYS A 38 5.66 -6.32 6.51
CA LYS A 38 4.31 -5.81 6.72
C LYS A 38 3.32 -6.27 5.64
N MET A 39 2.03 -6.06 5.90
CA MET A 39 0.93 -6.57 5.07
C MET A 39 0.96 -6.02 3.63
N GLU A 40 1.47 -4.81 3.41
CA GLU A 40 1.59 -4.21 2.08
C GLU A 40 2.45 -5.06 1.14
N MET A 41 3.45 -5.77 1.67
CA MET A 41 4.32 -6.65 0.90
C MET A 41 3.58 -7.84 0.28
N THR A 42 2.38 -8.17 0.78
CA THR A 42 1.51 -9.20 0.21
C THR A 42 0.36 -8.59 -0.59
N LYS A 43 -0.30 -7.57 -0.03
CA LYS A 43 -1.54 -7.02 -0.62
C LYS A 43 -1.32 -6.18 -1.86
N VAL A 44 -0.20 -5.48 -1.98
CA VAL A 44 0.10 -4.67 -3.15
C VAL A 44 0.43 -5.54 -4.37
N PRO A 45 1.29 -6.58 -4.26
CA PRO A 45 1.49 -7.53 -5.36
C PRO A 45 0.22 -8.27 -5.78
N GLU A 46 -0.64 -8.67 -4.82
CA GLU A 46 -1.94 -9.29 -5.12
C GLU A 46 -2.84 -8.38 -5.98
N ALA A 47 -2.70 -7.05 -5.86
CA ALA A 47 -3.42 -6.07 -6.66
C ALA A 47 -2.76 -5.75 -8.01
N GLY A 48 -1.62 -6.39 -8.33
CA GLY A 48 -0.93 -6.24 -9.61
C GLY A 48 0.00 -5.02 -9.70
N TYR A 49 0.44 -4.48 -8.55
CA TYR A 49 1.38 -3.36 -8.49
C TYR A 49 2.74 -3.79 -7.95
N PRO A 50 3.85 -3.20 -8.45
CA PRO A 50 5.17 -3.44 -7.88
C PRO A 50 5.30 -2.75 -6.51
N ILE A 51 6.02 -3.39 -5.60
CA ILE A 51 6.34 -2.85 -4.27
C ILE A 51 7.81 -3.08 -3.93
N GLU A 52 8.45 -2.04 -3.40
CA GLU A 52 9.79 -2.11 -2.82
C GLU A 52 9.74 -2.08 -1.30
N ALA A 53 10.53 -2.94 -0.68
CA ALA A 53 10.65 -3.03 0.76
C ALA A 53 11.74 -2.08 1.26
N LEU A 54 11.48 -1.34 2.33
CA LEU A 54 12.49 -0.57 3.04
C LEU A 54 12.63 -1.09 4.48
N PRO A 55 13.85 -1.09 5.04
CA PRO A 55 14.11 -1.44 6.44
C PRO A 55 13.71 -0.28 7.36
N ILE A 56 12.44 0.13 7.31
CA ILE A 56 11.87 1.24 8.06
C ILE A 56 10.98 0.73 9.19
N ARG A 57 11.04 1.40 10.34
CA ARG A 57 10.20 1.12 11.50
C ARG A 57 9.65 2.42 12.07
N GLY A 58 8.46 2.37 12.65
CA GLY A 58 7.84 3.52 13.29
C GLY A 58 8.77 4.12 14.35
N PHE A 59 8.86 5.44 14.38
CA PHE A 59 9.62 6.15 15.40
C PHE A 59 8.88 6.00 16.75
N GLN A 60 9.50 5.28 17.70
CA GLN A 60 8.95 5.14 19.05
C GLN A 60 9.10 6.46 19.79
N ARG A 61 7.97 7.15 19.99
CA ARG A 61 7.91 8.32 20.86
C ARG A 61 7.69 7.81 22.28
N HIS A 62 8.69 7.94 23.15
CA HIS A 62 8.47 7.80 24.58
C HIS A 62 7.65 9.01 25.05
N ALA A 63 6.49 8.75 25.65
CA ALA A 63 5.71 9.76 26.36
C ALA A 63 6.20 9.87 27.80
#